data_AF-A0A2S7CRZ4-F1
#
_entry.id   AF-A0A2S7CRZ4-F1
#
_cell.length_a   1.000
_cell.length_b   1.000
_cell.length_c   1.000
_cell.angle_alpha   90.00
_cell.angle_beta   90.00
_cell.angle_gamma   90.00
#
_symmetry.space_group_name_H-M   'P 1'
#
loop_
_entity.id
_entity.type
_entity.pdbx_description
1 polymer ?
#
loop_
_entity_poly.entity_id
_entity_poly.type
_entity_poly.pdbx_seq_one_letter_code
_entity_poly.pdbx_strand_id
1 'polypeptide(L)'
;MSAPMLSLAQACADMQVSAPARAQLATPMAPQAAVRALLAHGHDEDAIKLLARLLPKRYAVAWLCQCVRGEALDEEDRAGAALAEKWVRDPSEAHRRAAQAFAHAGGYVSLGAWLAAAVAWSGGSLAPPQQSTAVPPAEHLTARAVAAGITLLAARQPAALAARRSGYAAHALELLTSVCAP
;
A
#
# COMPACT_ATOMS: atom_id res chain seq x y z
N MET A 1 21.41 -0.02 16.19
CA MET A 1 21.52 0.90 15.03
C MET A 1 20.11 1.29 14.63
N SER A 2 19.69 2.52 14.91
CA SER A 2 18.38 3.00 14.47
C SER A 2 18.32 2.94 12.94
N ALA A 3 17.28 2.33 12.38
CA ALA A 3 17.09 2.33 10.93
C ALA A 3 17.03 3.79 10.44
N PRO A 4 17.67 4.13 9.30
CA PRO A 4 17.60 5.49 8.77
C PRO A 4 16.14 5.87 8.53
N MET A 5 15.76 7.07 8.97
CA MET A 5 14.43 7.61 8.69
C MET A 5 14.25 7.71 7.17
N LEU A 6 13.13 7.19 6.67
CA LEU A 6 12.78 7.24 5.25
C LEU A 6 12.70 8.70 4.78
N SER A 7 13.53 9.08 3.82
CA SER A 7 13.45 10.41 3.21
C SER A 7 12.34 10.48 2.16
N LEU A 8 11.80 11.68 1.94
CA LEU A 8 10.79 11.91 0.89
C LEU A 8 11.33 11.53 -0.50
N ALA A 9 12.61 11.85 -0.78
CA ALA A 9 13.26 11.48 -2.03
C ALA A 9 13.34 9.96 -2.23
N GLN A 10 13.69 9.21 -1.18
CA GLN A 10 13.71 7.75 -1.22
C GLN A 10 12.30 7.18 -1.43
N ALA A 11 11.29 7.72 -0.75
CA ALA A 11 9.91 7.28 -0.94
C ALA A 11 9.42 7.51 -2.38
N CYS A 12 9.75 8.67 -2.97
CA CYS A 12 9.45 8.95 -4.38
C CYS A 12 10.15 8.00 -5.34
N ALA A 13 11.41 7.64 -5.07
CA ALA A 13 12.19 6.71 -5.89
C ALA A 13 11.63 5.28 -5.80
N ASP A 14 11.42 4.78 -4.57
CA ASP A 14 10.85 3.45 -4.28
C ASP A 14 9.52 3.21 -5.00
N MET A 15 8.70 4.25 -5.07
CA MET A 15 7.35 4.20 -5.62
C MET A 15 7.23 4.68 -7.05
N GLN A 16 8.35 5.09 -7.67
CA GLN A 16 8.37 5.61 -9.04
C GLN A 16 7.38 6.77 -9.24
N VAL A 17 7.34 7.70 -8.29
CA VAL A 17 6.54 8.94 -8.39
C VAL A 17 6.97 9.69 -9.65
N SER A 18 6.01 10.07 -10.47
CA SER A 18 6.26 10.64 -11.80
C SER A 18 7.07 11.93 -11.76
N ALA A 19 7.80 12.24 -12.85
CA ALA A 19 8.57 13.48 -12.92
C ALA A 19 7.70 14.76 -12.78
N PRO A 20 6.51 14.86 -13.41
CA PRO A 20 5.60 16.00 -13.20
C PRO A 20 5.14 16.14 -11.74
N ALA A 21 4.83 15.03 -11.06
CA ALA A 21 4.45 15.05 -9.65
C ALA A 21 5.61 15.48 -8.75
N ARG A 22 6.82 14.96 -9.00
CA ARG A 22 8.02 15.37 -8.24
C ARG A 22 8.34 16.85 -8.40
N ALA A 23 8.03 17.46 -9.54
CA ALA A 23 8.21 18.90 -9.76
C ALA A 23 7.33 19.77 -8.84
N GLN A 24 6.25 19.21 -8.28
CA GLN A 24 5.37 19.90 -7.32
C GLN A 24 5.89 19.82 -5.87
N LEU A 25 6.96 19.06 -5.62
CA LEU A 25 7.47 18.80 -4.28
C LEU A 25 8.68 19.70 -3.98
N ALA A 26 8.56 20.57 -2.98
CA ALA A 26 9.70 21.29 -2.43
C ALA A 26 10.55 20.36 -1.55
N THR A 27 11.83 20.66 -1.37
CA THR A 27 12.68 19.97 -0.38
C THR A 27 13.48 21.02 0.40
N PRO A 28 13.43 21.06 1.74
CA PRO A 28 12.72 20.14 2.64
C PRO A 28 11.21 20.37 2.68
N MET A 29 10.44 19.29 2.85
CA MET A 29 8.98 19.32 2.96
C MET A 29 8.50 18.19 3.85
N ALA A 30 7.51 18.47 4.70
CA ALA A 30 6.90 17.46 5.56
C ALA A 30 6.13 16.41 4.73
N PRO A 31 6.14 15.12 5.10
CA PRO A 31 5.46 14.05 4.36
C PRO A 31 3.98 14.33 4.04
N GLN A 32 3.22 14.77 5.04
CA GLN A 32 1.80 15.14 4.89
C GLN A 32 1.61 16.35 3.96
N ALA A 33 2.56 17.29 3.95
CA ALA A 33 2.49 18.43 3.05
C ALA A 33 2.76 18.00 1.60
N ALA A 34 3.72 17.08 1.39
CA ALA A 34 4.03 16.54 0.06
C ALA A 34 2.81 15.84 -0.56
N VAL A 35 2.12 15.00 0.20
CA VAL A 35 0.88 14.35 -0.26
C VAL A 35 -0.21 15.38 -0.58
N ARG A 36 -0.42 16.39 0.28
CA ARG A 36 -1.39 17.47 0.02
C ARG A 36 -1.08 18.22 -1.27
N ALA A 37 0.19 18.53 -1.53
CA ALA A 37 0.59 19.21 -2.75
C ALA A 37 0.29 18.37 -4.00
N LEU A 38 0.55 17.06 -3.98
CA LEU A 38 0.21 16.17 -5.10
C LEU A 38 -1.30 16.14 -5.37
N LEU A 39 -2.12 16.01 -4.32
CA LEU A 39 -3.58 16.03 -4.46
C LEU A 39 -4.09 17.36 -5.01
N ALA A 40 -3.57 18.49 -4.50
CA ALA A 40 -3.97 19.82 -4.96
C ALA A 40 -3.65 20.08 -6.44
N HIS A 41 -2.62 19.43 -6.99
CA HIS A 41 -2.23 19.55 -8.40
C HIS A 41 -2.78 18.40 -9.28
N GLY A 42 -3.71 17.59 -8.77
CA GLY A 42 -4.35 16.51 -9.55
C GLY A 42 -3.47 15.27 -9.79
N HIS A 43 -2.38 15.12 -9.03
CA HIS A 43 -1.49 13.94 -9.09
C HIS A 43 -1.96 12.83 -8.14
N ASP A 44 -3.24 12.44 -8.21
CA ASP A 44 -3.86 11.53 -7.23
C ASP A 44 -3.19 10.15 -7.16
N GLU A 45 -2.80 9.60 -8.31
CA GLU A 45 -2.11 8.31 -8.38
C GLU A 45 -0.74 8.34 -7.68
N ASP A 46 0.01 9.40 -7.94
CA ASP A 46 1.32 9.63 -7.30
C ASP A 46 1.16 9.91 -5.80
N ALA A 47 0.08 10.60 -5.40
CA ALA A 47 -0.27 10.79 -4.00
C ALA A 47 -0.56 9.47 -3.28
N ILE A 48 -1.32 8.55 -3.90
CA ILE A 48 -1.59 7.21 -3.37
C ILE A 48 -0.29 6.41 -3.21
N LYS A 49 0.55 6.41 -4.24
CA LYS A 49 1.86 5.75 -4.23
C LYS A 49 2.73 6.27 -3.08
N LEU A 50 2.81 7.59 -2.94
CA LEU A 50 3.61 8.21 -1.89
C LEU A 50 3.04 7.92 -0.49
N LEU A 51 1.73 8.04 -0.29
CA LEU A 51 1.04 7.68 0.95
C LEU A 51 1.34 6.24 1.38
N ALA A 52 1.18 5.28 0.47
CA ALA A 52 1.41 3.86 0.74
C ALA A 52 2.81 3.59 1.29
N ARG A 53 3.80 4.37 0.84
CA ARG A 53 5.21 4.21 1.21
C ARG A 53 5.61 4.93 2.49
N LEU A 54 4.97 6.06 2.77
CA LEU A 54 5.18 6.85 3.97
C LEU A 54 4.51 6.25 5.20
N LEU A 55 3.39 5.53 5.02
CA LEU A 55 2.74 4.79 6.10
C LEU A 55 3.58 3.57 6.52
N PRO A 56 3.62 3.21 7.82
CA PRO A 56 4.15 1.92 8.23
C PRO A 56 3.35 0.79 7.56
N LYS A 57 4.01 -0.31 7.21
CA LYS A 57 3.44 -1.42 6.40
C LYS A 57 2.07 -1.88 6.91
N ARG A 58 1.90 -2.03 8.23
CA ARG A 58 0.61 -2.42 8.85
C ARG A 58 -0.51 -1.41 8.57
N TYR A 59 -0.24 -0.12 8.69
CA TYR A 59 -1.21 0.93 8.40
C TYR A 59 -1.52 1.05 6.90
N ALA A 60 -0.52 0.82 6.03
CA ALA A 60 -0.75 0.79 4.58
C ALA A 60 -1.69 -0.36 4.17
N VAL A 61 -1.53 -1.56 4.75
CA VAL A 61 -2.45 -2.69 4.52
C VAL A 61 -3.83 -2.40 5.12
N ALA A 62 -3.90 -1.87 6.34
CA ALA A 62 -5.17 -1.51 6.98
C ALA A 62 -5.96 -0.49 6.16
N TRP A 63 -5.27 0.50 5.58
CA TRP A 63 -5.86 1.47 4.67
C TRP A 63 -6.47 0.80 3.43
N LEU A 64 -5.76 -0.11 2.76
CA LEU A 64 -6.34 -0.85 1.63
C LEU A 64 -7.57 -1.67 2.04
N CYS A 65 -7.52 -2.38 3.18
CA CYS A 65 -8.68 -3.10 3.74
C CYS A 65 -9.88 -2.17 3.97
N GLN A 66 -9.62 -0.94 4.40
CA GLN A 66 -10.68 0.04 4.60
C GLN A 66 -11.24 0.58 3.29
N CYS A 67 -10.40 0.82 2.28
CA CYS A 67 -10.86 1.27 0.96
C CYS A 67 -11.82 0.26 0.32
N VAL A 68 -11.60 -1.04 0.51
CA VAL A 68 -12.49 -2.09 -0.01
C VAL A 68 -13.76 -2.28 0.82
N ARG A 69 -13.88 -1.64 1.98
CA ARG A 69 -15.06 -1.77 2.84
C ARG A 69 -16.28 -1.12 2.19
N GLY A 70 -17.35 -1.88 2.03
CA GLY A 70 -18.58 -1.42 1.38
C GLY A 70 -18.58 -1.55 -0.14
N GLU A 71 -17.50 -2.08 -0.72
CA GLU A 71 -17.44 -2.41 -2.14
C GLU A 71 -18.06 -3.78 -2.41
N ALA A 72 -18.67 -3.95 -3.59
CA ALA A 72 -19.17 -5.24 -4.03
C ALA A 72 -17.99 -6.08 -4.53
N LEU A 73 -17.56 -7.04 -3.71
CA LEU A 73 -16.46 -7.96 -4.01
C LEU A 73 -16.99 -9.33 -4.47
N ASP A 74 -16.30 -9.93 -5.44
CA ASP A 74 -16.48 -11.35 -5.72
C ASP A 74 -15.86 -12.21 -4.61
N GLU A 75 -15.94 -13.52 -4.76
CA GLU A 75 -15.46 -14.46 -3.73
C GLU A 75 -13.94 -14.39 -3.53
N GLU A 76 -13.17 -14.23 -4.60
CA GLU A 76 -11.70 -14.17 -4.54
C GLU A 76 -11.24 -12.88 -3.86
N ASP A 77 -11.81 -11.74 -4.26
CA ASP A 77 -11.54 -10.44 -3.67
C ASP A 77 -11.90 -10.42 -2.17
N ARG A 78 -13.03 -11.03 -1.80
CA ARG A 78 -13.48 -11.16 -0.40
C ARG A 78 -12.55 -12.05 0.43
N ALA A 79 -12.09 -13.17 -0.12
CA ALA A 79 -11.16 -14.06 0.56
C ALA A 79 -9.80 -13.38 0.80
N GLY A 80 -9.27 -12.66 -0.20
CA GLY A 80 -8.05 -11.88 -0.06
C GLY A 80 -8.17 -10.75 0.98
N ALA A 81 -9.30 -10.04 0.99
CA ALA A 81 -9.60 -9.00 1.99
C ALA A 81 -9.63 -9.58 3.42
N ALA A 82 -10.29 -10.73 3.62
CA ALA A 82 -10.38 -11.39 4.92
C ALA A 82 -9.00 -11.81 5.46
N LEU A 83 -8.11 -12.32 4.59
CA LEU A 83 -6.73 -12.65 4.96
C LEU A 83 -5.95 -11.41 5.41
N ALA A 84 -6.09 -10.30 4.67
CA ALA A 84 -5.44 -9.05 5.01
C ALA A 84 -5.95 -8.44 6.32
N GLU A 85 -7.27 -8.42 6.54
CA GLU A 85 -7.86 -7.96 7.80
C GLU A 85 -7.46 -8.83 8.99
N LYS A 86 -7.31 -10.14 8.78
CA LYS A 86 -6.83 -11.06 9.83
C LYS A 86 -5.40 -10.73 10.23
N TRP A 87 -4.51 -10.51 9.24
CA TRP A 87 -3.13 -10.13 9.51
C TRP A 87 -3.00 -8.72 10.13
N VAL A 88 -3.81 -7.75 9.71
CA VAL A 88 -3.82 -6.41 10.32
C VAL A 88 -4.16 -6.50 11.81
N ARG A 89 -5.08 -7.38 12.21
CA ARG A 89 -5.45 -7.61 13.61
C ARG A 89 -4.35 -8.36 14.38
N ASP A 90 -3.80 -9.41 13.78
CA ASP A 90 -2.73 -10.23 14.35
C ASP A 90 -1.63 -10.50 13.29
N PRO A 91 -0.54 -9.70 13.27
CA PRO A 91 0.47 -9.74 12.21
C PRO A 91 1.48 -10.88 12.38
N SER A 92 1.00 -12.10 12.64
CA SER A 92 1.83 -13.29 12.80
C SER A 92 2.38 -13.81 11.45
N GLU A 93 3.53 -14.50 11.50
CA GLU A 93 4.10 -15.14 10.30
C GLU A 93 3.16 -16.19 9.69
N ALA A 94 2.34 -16.86 10.50
CA ALA A 94 1.34 -17.81 9.99
C ALA A 94 0.29 -17.11 9.11
N HIS A 95 -0.24 -15.97 9.56
CA HIS A 95 -1.18 -15.17 8.75
C HIS A 95 -0.50 -14.60 7.50
N ARG A 96 0.75 -14.16 7.62
CA ARG A 96 1.53 -13.67 6.48
C ARG A 96 1.73 -14.76 5.42
N ARG A 97 2.12 -15.98 5.83
CA ARG A 97 2.32 -17.14 4.94
C ARG A 97 1.02 -17.58 4.27
N ALA A 98 -0.12 -17.53 4.99
CA ALA A 98 -1.42 -17.83 4.39
C ALA A 98 -1.78 -16.84 3.27
N ALA A 99 -1.56 -15.54 3.50
CA ALA A 99 -1.73 -14.52 2.47
C ALA A 99 -0.75 -14.70 1.29
N GLN A 100 0.50 -15.08 1.58
CA GLN A 100 1.49 -15.38 0.52
C GLN A 100 1.04 -16.53 -0.38
N ALA A 101 0.55 -17.63 0.20
CA ALA A 101 0.05 -18.77 -0.56
C ALA A 101 -1.15 -18.37 -1.43
N PHE A 102 -2.08 -17.60 -0.88
CA PHE A 102 -3.26 -17.09 -1.60
C PHE A 102 -2.86 -16.19 -2.78
N ALA A 103 -1.99 -15.20 -2.55
CA ALA A 103 -1.54 -14.29 -3.60
C ALA A 103 -0.82 -15.01 -4.74
N HIS A 104 -0.03 -16.04 -4.41
CA HIS A 104 0.65 -16.86 -5.41
C HIS A 104 -0.33 -17.72 -6.22
N ALA A 105 -1.31 -18.35 -5.57
CA ALA A 105 -2.33 -19.15 -6.24
C ALA A 105 -3.21 -18.30 -7.17
N GLY A 106 -3.55 -17.08 -6.76
CA GLY A 106 -4.29 -16.11 -7.58
C GLY A 106 -3.45 -15.39 -8.64
N GLY A 107 -2.17 -15.72 -8.80
CA GLY A 107 -1.30 -15.20 -9.86
C GLY A 107 -1.08 -13.68 -9.83
N TYR A 108 -1.37 -13.00 -8.71
CA TYR A 108 -1.30 -11.54 -8.60
C TYR A 108 -2.19 -10.77 -9.60
N VAL A 109 -3.37 -11.31 -9.93
CA VAL A 109 -4.29 -10.72 -10.92
C VAL A 109 -5.42 -9.94 -10.25
N SER A 110 -6.13 -10.57 -9.31
CA SER A 110 -7.33 -10.01 -8.67
C SER A 110 -6.99 -8.96 -7.60
N LEU A 111 -7.99 -8.15 -7.21
CA LEU A 111 -7.85 -7.22 -6.09
C LEU A 111 -7.57 -8.00 -4.79
N GLY A 112 -8.21 -9.16 -4.59
CA GLY A 112 -7.93 -10.09 -3.50
C GLY A 112 -6.50 -10.57 -3.46
N ALA A 113 -5.93 -10.94 -4.62
CA ALA A 113 -4.53 -11.36 -4.72
C ALA A 113 -3.58 -10.21 -4.35
N TRP A 114 -3.88 -8.96 -4.74
CA TRP A 114 -3.07 -7.79 -4.36
C TRP A 114 -3.19 -7.39 -2.89
N LEU A 115 -4.37 -7.53 -2.28
CA LEU A 115 -4.57 -7.43 -0.83
C LEU A 115 -3.69 -8.42 -0.07
N ALA A 116 -3.72 -9.68 -0.51
CA ALA A 116 -2.91 -10.73 0.08
C ALA A 116 -1.40 -10.54 -0.18
N ALA A 117 -1.02 -10.02 -1.35
CA ALA A 117 0.37 -9.69 -1.68
C ALA A 117 0.93 -8.58 -0.78
N ALA A 118 0.13 -7.55 -0.47
CA ALA A 118 0.54 -6.47 0.43
C ALA A 118 0.95 -7.01 1.81
N VAL A 119 0.18 -7.98 2.32
CA VAL A 119 0.53 -8.73 3.54
C VAL A 119 1.74 -9.61 3.32
N ALA A 120 1.75 -10.42 2.27
CA ALA A 120 2.80 -11.40 2.00
C ALA A 120 4.20 -10.78 1.98
N TRP A 121 4.30 -9.54 1.47
CA TRP A 121 5.53 -8.78 1.31
C TRP A 121 5.82 -7.81 2.47
N SER A 122 5.06 -7.89 3.57
CA SER A 122 5.28 -7.04 4.75
C SER A 122 6.58 -7.33 5.51
N GLY A 123 7.14 -8.52 5.33
CA GLY A 123 8.35 -8.98 6.01
C GLY A 123 8.56 -10.49 5.81
N GLY A 124 9.25 -11.11 6.78
CA GLY A 124 9.56 -12.53 6.76
C GLY A 124 10.42 -12.91 5.55
N SER A 125 10.21 -14.12 5.04
CA SER A 125 10.87 -14.60 3.82
C SER A 125 9.88 -14.91 2.70
N LEU A 126 10.26 -14.50 1.48
CA LEU A 126 9.60 -14.84 0.23
C LEU A 126 9.94 -16.25 -0.26
N ALA A 127 11.06 -16.83 0.19
CA ALA A 127 11.47 -18.17 -0.20
C ALA A 127 10.48 -19.24 0.30
N PRO A 128 10.40 -20.40 -0.36
CA PRO A 128 9.64 -21.55 0.14
C PRO A 128 10.05 -21.91 1.58
N PRO A 129 9.12 -22.38 2.44
CA PRO A 129 9.41 -22.70 3.83
C PRO A 129 10.55 -23.71 4.05
N GLN A 130 10.81 -24.58 3.08
CA GLN A 130 11.84 -25.62 3.12
C GLN A 130 13.25 -25.06 2.87
N GLN A 131 13.36 -23.84 2.32
CA GLN A 131 14.64 -23.21 2.03
C GLN A 131 15.15 -22.46 3.26
N SER A 132 16.37 -22.80 3.70
CA SER A 132 17.02 -22.20 4.88
C SER A 132 17.47 -20.76 4.65
N THR A 133 17.83 -20.40 3.42
CA THR A 133 18.23 -19.03 3.07
C THR A 133 17.01 -18.13 2.98
N ALA A 134 16.87 -17.22 3.95
CA ALA A 134 15.82 -16.23 3.93
C ALA A 134 16.04 -15.21 2.80
N VAL A 135 15.04 -15.07 1.93
CA VAL A 135 14.93 -13.98 0.96
C VAL A 135 13.94 -12.94 1.49
N PRO A 136 14.37 -11.82 2.08
CA PRO A 136 13.45 -10.80 2.57
C PRO A 136 12.82 -10.03 1.39
N PRO A 137 11.55 -9.58 1.51
CA PRO A 137 10.97 -8.65 0.54
C PRO A 137 11.70 -7.30 0.58
N ALA A 138 11.83 -6.63 -0.57
CA ALA A 138 12.31 -5.26 -0.57
C ALA A 138 11.34 -4.34 0.20
N GLU A 139 11.89 -3.34 0.90
CA GLU A 139 11.14 -2.54 1.88
C GLU A 139 9.87 -1.87 1.34
N HIS A 140 9.86 -1.52 0.04
CA HIS A 140 8.75 -0.83 -0.61
C HIS A 140 7.70 -1.77 -1.23
N LEU A 141 7.87 -3.10 -1.19
CA LEU A 141 6.96 -4.02 -1.89
C LEU A 141 5.53 -4.00 -1.34
N THR A 142 5.34 -3.93 -0.02
CA THR A 142 4.00 -3.73 0.58
C THR A 142 3.34 -2.48 0.00
N ALA A 143 4.06 -1.36 -0.06
CA ALA A 143 3.51 -0.11 -0.56
C ALA A 143 3.11 -0.21 -2.04
N ARG A 144 3.91 -0.92 -2.86
CA ARG A 144 3.57 -1.19 -4.26
C ARG A 144 2.32 -2.05 -4.41
N ALA A 145 2.19 -3.10 -3.61
CA ALA A 145 0.98 -3.93 -3.61
C ALA A 145 -0.26 -3.15 -3.17
N VAL A 146 -0.13 -2.30 -2.15
CA VAL A 146 -1.20 -1.39 -1.72
C VAL A 146 -1.62 -0.45 -2.84
N ALA A 147 -0.66 0.23 -3.48
CA ALA A 147 -0.95 1.15 -4.58
C ALA A 147 -1.59 0.43 -5.79
N ALA A 148 -1.18 -0.80 -6.10
CA ALA A 148 -1.79 -1.64 -7.12
C ALA A 148 -3.24 -2.00 -6.76
N GLY A 149 -3.49 -2.46 -5.53
CA GLY A 149 -4.84 -2.78 -5.03
C GLY A 149 -5.78 -1.57 -5.09
N ILE A 150 -5.34 -0.40 -4.62
CA ILE A 150 -6.15 0.83 -4.69
C ILE A 150 -6.41 1.22 -6.15
N THR A 151 -5.43 1.07 -7.04
CA THR A 151 -5.61 1.36 -8.46
C THR A 151 -6.66 0.44 -9.10
N LEU A 152 -6.58 -0.87 -8.86
CA LEU A 152 -7.58 -1.83 -9.35
C LEU A 152 -8.97 -1.50 -8.80
N LEU A 153 -9.06 -1.21 -7.50
CA LEU A 153 -10.31 -0.87 -6.87
C LEU A 153 -10.94 0.42 -7.44
N ALA A 154 -10.13 1.45 -7.65
CA ALA A 154 -10.59 2.69 -8.25
C ALA A 154 -11.05 2.48 -9.70
N ALA A 155 -10.31 1.64 -10.46
CA ALA A 155 -10.60 1.32 -11.86
C ALA A 155 -11.89 0.52 -12.09
N ARG A 156 -12.49 -0.09 -11.04
CA ARG A 156 -13.82 -0.70 -11.12
C ARG A 156 -14.92 0.30 -11.52
N GLN A 157 -14.69 1.60 -11.34
CA GLN A 157 -15.57 2.66 -11.82
C GLN A 157 -14.78 3.69 -12.63
N PRO A 158 -14.50 3.42 -13.93
CA PRO A 158 -13.62 4.26 -14.75
C PRO A 158 -14.04 5.73 -14.81
N ALA A 159 -15.35 5.99 -14.88
CA ALA A 159 -15.91 7.34 -14.92
C ALA A 159 -15.64 8.16 -13.64
N ALA A 160 -15.41 7.49 -12.51
CA ALA A 160 -15.14 8.10 -11.21
C ALA A 160 -13.69 7.85 -10.73
N LEU A 161 -12.79 7.39 -11.61
CA LEU A 161 -11.44 6.96 -11.24
C LEU A 161 -10.68 8.01 -10.42
N ALA A 162 -10.62 9.24 -10.92
CA ALA A 162 -9.93 10.35 -10.24
C ALA A 162 -10.56 10.65 -8.88
N ALA A 163 -11.88 10.87 -8.84
CA ALA A 163 -12.60 11.16 -7.60
C ALA A 163 -12.45 10.06 -6.54
N ARG A 164 -12.47 8.78 -6.96
CA ARG A 164 -12.23 7.63 -6.06
C ARG A 164 -10.80 7.64 -5.51
N ARG A 165 -9.80 7.88 -6.36
CA ARG A 165 -8.40 8.00 -5.93
C ARG A 165 -8.21 9.12 -4.92
N SER A 166 -8.74 10.32 -5.18
CA SER A 166 -8.66 11.44 -4.24
C SER A 166 -9.36 11.12 -2.92
N GLY A 167 -10.54 10.46 -2.97
CA GLY A 167 -11.27 10.03 -1.77
C GLY A 167 -10.48 9.04 -0.90
N TYR A 168 -9.86 8.03 -1.51
CA TYR A 168 -9.00 7.08 -0.79
C TYR A 168 -7.78 7.76 -0.18
N ALA A 169 -7.15 8.68 -0.92
CA ALA A 169 -5.97 9.41 -0.46
C ALA A 169 -6.28 10.35 0.72
N ALA A 170 -7.43 11.03 0.70
CA ALA A 170 -7.85 11.92 1.78
C ALA A 170 -7.91 11.20 3.13
N HIS A 171 -8.47 9.98 3.17
CA HIS A 171 -8.55 9.22 4.41
C HIS A 171 -7.17 8.78 4.94
N ALA A 172 -6.28 8.31 4.06
CA ALA A 172 -4.92 7.93 4.48
C ALA A 172 -4.06 9.11 4.92
N LEU A 173 -4.34 10.32 4.42
CA LEU A 173 -3.64 11.52 4.85
C LEU A 173 -3.93 11.87 6.33
N GLU A 174 -5.15 11.61 6.80
CA GLU A 174 -5.50 11.73 8.23
C GLU A 174 -4.71 10.73 9.07
N LEU A 175 -4.64 9.47 8.62
CA LEU A 175 -3.83 8.43 9.26
C LEU A 175 -2.34 8.82 9.32
N LEU A 176 -1.77 9.30 8.21
CA LEU A 176 -0.37 9.74 8.18
C LEU A 176 -0.10 10.87 9.16
N THR A 177 -1.04 11.82 9.29
CA THR A 177 -0.93 12.92 10.25
C THR A 177 -0.94 12.42 11.69
N SER A 178 -1.76 11.40 12.01
CA SER A 178 -1.81 10.80 13.35
C SER A 178 -0.54 10.02 13.72
N VAL A 179 0.10 9.37 12.74
CA VAL A 179 1.30 8.55 12.96
C VAL A 179 2.57 9.42 13.04
N CYS A 180 2.59 10.56 12.37
CA CYS A 180 3.70 11.52 12.39
C CYS A 180 3.55 12.64 13.43
N ALA A 181 2.53 12.58 14.30
CA ALA A 181 2.40 13.50 15.41
C ALA A 181 3.59 13.30 16.40
N PRO A 182 4.21 14.39 16.89
CA PRO A 182 5.36 14.32 17.80
C PRO A 182 5.01 13.71 19.16
#